data_AF-A0A225V445-F1
#
_entry.id   AF-A0A225V445-F1
#
_cell.length_a   1.000
_cell.length_b   1.000
_cell.length_c   1.000
_cell.angle_alpha   90.00
_cell.angle_beta   90.00
_cell.angle_gamma   90.00
#
_symmetry.space_group_name_H-M   'P 1'
#
loop_
_entity.id
_entity.type
_entity.pdbx_description
1 polymer ?
#
loop_
_entity_poly.entity_id
_entity_poly.type
_entity_poly.pdbx_seq_one_letter_code
_entity_poly.pdbx_strand_id
1 'polypeptide(L)'
;MVRVLAYFVALSGVAAHTPSYLYKFDAVNAAGVDGSIAVKYAGEDSSTATITASLDFSGVDQAKLAAFDGNCTDAVTSYKWHIHTKWNSTLTSDSFKQCSKAATDNHYDPLRACGPASEYIGEPDCKAKSLSYACNPDSYTADPLVCEKGDLSGKFGAFDLTQDSTVSAQWTDEHYPLPSENTATWSIVLHAVCGKETPRIACAVGREEHDYDDGKDHPKCY
;
A
#
# COMPACT_ATOMS: atom_id res chain seq x y z
N MET A 1 -56.27 37.59 4.60
CA MET A 1 -55.05 37.87 5.39
C MET A 1 -54.16 36.63 5.37
N VAL A 2 -52.92 36.85 4.91
CA VAL A 2 -51.69 36.04 5.00
C VAL A 2 -51.77 34.52 4.68
N ARG A 3 -51.36 34.16 3.46
CA ARG A 3 -50.87 32.81 3.13
C ARG A 3 -49.42 32.69 3.62
N VAL A 4 -49.17 31.76 4.53
CA VAL A 4 -47.82 31.39 4.96
C VAL A 4 -47.28 30.39 3.94
N LEU A 5 -46.29 30.80 3.13
CA LEU A 5 -45.47 29.86 2.35
C LEU A 5 -44.32 29.41 3.25
N ALA A 6 -44.31 28.13 3.63
CA ALA A 6 -43.16 27.49 4.24
C ALA A 6 -42.15 27.17 3.13
N TYR A 7 -41.03 27.88 3.12
CA TYR A 7 -39.87 27.52 2.30
C TYR A 7 -39.14 26.37 3.01
N PHE A 8 -39.27 25.16 2.47
CA PHE A 8 -38.36 24.07 2.80
C PHE A 8 -37.01 24.37 2.14
N VAL A 9 -36.04 24.82 2.94
CA VAL A 9 -34.64 24.83 2.52
C VAL A 9 -34.16 23.39 2.56
N ALA A 10 -34.01 22.79 1.37
CA ALA A 10 -33.32 21.51 1.26
C ALA A 10 -31.85 21.75 1.59
N LEU A 11 -31.42 21.32 2.78
CA LEU A 11 -30.01 21.17 3.11
C LEU A 11 -29.47 20.02 2.27
N SER A 12 -28.81 20.35 1.16
CA SER A 12 -27.96 19.41 0.43
C SER A 12 -26.81 19.03 1.36
N GLY A 13 -26.95 17.91 2.07
CA GLY A 13 -25.82 17.34 2.79
C GLY A 13 -24.76 16.94 1.78
N VAL A 14 -23.59 17.59 1.83
CA VAL A 14 -22.41 17.09 1.13
C VAL A 14 -22.07 15.78 1.82
N ALA A 15 -22.20 14.65 1.10
CA ALA A 15 -21.68 13.38 1.62
C ALA A 15 -20.19 13.61 1.92
N ALA A 16 -19.77 13.31 3.15
CA ALA A 16 -18.37 13.48 3.53
C ALA A 16 -17.53 12.56 2.65
N HIS A 17 -16.71 13.15 1.79
CA HIS A 17 -15.78 12.39 0.95
C HIS A 17 -14.80 11.67 1.87
N THR A 18 -14.65 10.38 1.65
CA THR A 18 -13.72 9.56 2.41
C THR A 18 -12.62 9.14 1.46
N PRO A 19 -11.41 9.74 1.55
CA PRO A 19 -10.33 9.39 0.64
C PRO A 19 -10.12 7.88 0.61
N SER A 20 -9.89 7.34 -0.57
CA SER A 20 -9.58 5.93 -0.75
C SER A 20 -8.62 5.73 -1.91
N TYR A 21 -7.78 4.70 -1.80
CA TYR A 21 -6.74 4.40 -2.77
C TYR A 21 -6.69 2.91 -3.05
N LEU A 22 -6.59 2.58 -4.34
CA LEU A 22 -6.43 1.21 -4.83
C LEU A 22 -5.03 1.01 -5.42
N TYR A 23 -4.37 -0.04 -4.95
CA TYR A 23 -3.12 -0.57 -5.49
C TYR A 23 -3.44 -1.89 -6.19
N LYS A 24 -3.70 -1.84 -7.49
CA LYS A 24 -4.08 -3.01 -8.31
C LYS A 24 -2.84 -3.68 -8.90
N PHE A 25 -2.66 -4.96 -8.59
CA PHE A 25 -1.67 -5.84 -9.21
C PHE A 25 -2.34 -6.60 -10.37
N ASP A 26 -1.71 -6.58 -11.54
CA ASP A 26 -2.14 -7.32 -12.73
C ASP A 26 -1.11 -8.43 -12.98
N ALA A 27 -1.51 -9.69 -12.90
CA ALA A 27 -0.61 -10.84 -13.03
C ALA A 27 0.26 -10.81 -14.29
N VAL A 28 -0.21 -10.21 -15.38
CA VAL A 28 0.56 -10.08 -16.62
C VAL A 28 1.81 -9.23 -16.42
N ASN A 29 1.73 -8.20 -15.57
CA ASN A 29 2.78 -7.21 -15.38
C ASN A 29 3.49 -7.34 -14.01
N ALA A 30 2.79 -7.87 -13.01
CA ALA A 30 3.20 -7.92 -11.61
C ALA A 30 3.77 -9.29 -11.19
N ALA A 31 4.63 -9.88 -12.03
CA ALA A 31 5.30 -11.15 -11.77
C ALA A 31 4.35 -12.32 -11.43
N GLY A 32 3.12 -12.30 -11.96
CA GLY A 32 2.10 -13.32 -11.68
C GLY A 32 1.23 -13.05 -10.46
N VAL A 33 1.47 -11.97 -9.70
CA VAL A 33 0.58 -11.53 -8.63
C VAL A 33 -0.63 -10.83 -9.23
N ASP A 34 -1.84 -11.31 -8.93
CA ASP A 34 -3.10 -10.62 -9.24
C ASP A 34 -3.80 -10.17 -7.96
N GLY A 35 -4.73 -9.25 -8.10
CA GLY A 35 -5.57 -8.75 -7.01
C GLY A 35 -5.25 -7.31 -6.65
N SER A 36 -5.54 -6.90 -5.42
CA SER A 36 -5.39 -5.51 -4.99
C SER A 36 -5.20 -5.36 -3.49
N ILE A 37 -4.61 -4.22 -3.12
CA ILE A 37 -4.66 -3.68 -1.77
C ILE A 37 -5.46 -2.37 -1.85
N ALA A 38 -6.57 -2.29 -1.12
CA ALA A 38 -7.41 -1.10 -1.03
C ALA A 38 -7.21 -0.43 0.34
N VAL A 39 -7.13 0.89 0.36
CA VAL A 39 -6.97 1.70 1.57
C VAL A 39 -8.14 2.68 1.61
N LYS A 40 -8.95 2.62 2.67
CA LYS A 40 -10.06 3.54 2.90
C LYS A 40 -9.85 4.28 4.21
N TYR A 41 -9.75 5.61 4.15
CA TYR A 41 -9.57 6.43 5.33
C TYR A 41 -10.84 6.50 6.18
N ALA A 42 -10.75 6.94 7.43
CA ALA A 42 -11.92 7.24 8.26
C ALA A 42 -12.49 8.65 8.00
N GLY A 43 -11.73 9.51 7.31
CA GLY A 43 -12.11 10.87 6.92
C GLY A 43 -10.97 11.62 6.23
N GLU A 44 -11.23 12.83 5.73
CA GLU A 44 -10.29 13.61 4.90
C GLU A 44 -8.93 13.93 5.56
N ASP A 45 -8.91 14.10 6.89
CA ASP A 45 -7.71 14.41 7.67
C ASP A 45 -7.37 13.33 8.71
N SER A 46 -7.85 12.10 8.51
CA SER A 46 -7.64 11.00 9.46
C SER A 46 -6.38 10.20 9.12
N SER A 47 -5.57 9.86 10.13
CA SER A 47 -4.53 8.82 10.01
C SER A 47 -5.08 7.41 10.20
N THR A 48 -6.36 7.29 10.55
CA THR A 48 -7.03 6.00 10.65
C THR A 48 -7.47 5.54 9.27
N ALA A 49 -6.97 4.40 8.81
CA ALA A 49 -7.35 3.79 7.55
C ALA A 49 -7.61 2.30 7.70
N THR A 50 -8.63 1.81 6.98
CA THR A 50 -8.87 0.38 6.77
C THR A 50 -8.09 -0.05 5.54
N ILE A 51 -7.24 -1.07 5.69
CA ILE A 51 -6.46 -1.67 4.62
C ILE A 51 -7.07 -3.04 4.33
N THR A 52 -7.46 -3.32 3.10
CA THR A 52 -8.00 -4.62 2.67
C THR A 52 -7.13 -5.18 1.56
N ALA A 53 -6.52 -6.33 1.79
CA ALA A 53 -5.74 -7.07 0.80
C ALA A 53 -6.53 -8.27 0.30
N SER A 54 -6.60 -8.41 -1.02
CA SER A 54 -7.11 -9.59 -1.72
C SER A 54 -6.16 -9.88 -2.87
N LEU A 55 -5.23 -10.81 -2.66
CA LEU A 55 -4.12 -11.08 -3.58
C LEU A 55 -4.05 -12.58 -3.90
N ASP A 56 -3.69 -12.89 -5.13
CA ASP A 56 -3.45 -14.24 -5.64
C ASP A 56 -2.01 -14.33 -6.17
N PHE A 57 -1.23 -15.23 -5.59
CA PHE A 57 0.16 -15.51 -5.94
C PHE A 57 0.31 -16.81 -6.73
N SER A 58 -0.77 -17.50 -7.09
CA SER A 58 -0.73 -18.77 -7.83
C SER A 58 -0.07 -18.65 -9.21
N GLY A 59 -0.06 -17.44 -9.78
CA GLY A 59 0.63 -17.13 -11.04
C GLY A 59 2.13 -16.86 -10.89
N VAL A 60 2.67 -16.78 -9.67
CA VAL A 60 4.08 -16.48 -9.42
C VAL A 60 4.96 -17.66 -9.84
N ASP A 61 5.86 -17.41 -10.78
CA ASP A 61 6.76 -18.40 -11.33
C ASP A 61 8.06 -18.47 -10.51
N GLN A 62 8.20 -19.52 -9.71
CA GLN A 62 9.37 -19.75 -8.85
C GLN A 62 10.68 -19.79 -9.65
N ALA A 63 10.69 -20.32 -10.88
CA ALA A 63 11.90 -20.37 -11.68
C ALA A 63 12.33 -18.97 -12.14
N LYS A 64 11.37 -18.09 -12.47
CA LYS A 64 11.66 -16.68 -12.78
C LYS A 64 12.13 -15.92 -11.54
N LEU A 65 11.55 -16.18 -10.37
CA LEU A 65 12.03 -15.61 -9.11
C LEU A 65 13.48 -16.00 -8.83
N ALA A 66 13.82 -17.28 -8.91
CA ALA A 66 15.18 -17.78 -8.72
C ALA A 66 16.17 -17.21 -9.75
N ALA A 67 15.72 -17.00 -10.99
CA ALA A 67 16.54 -16.39 -12.03
C ALA A 67 16.76 -14.88 -11.81
N PHE A 68 15.79 -14.19 -11.21
CA PHE A 68 15.91 -12.78 -10.85
C PHE A 68 16.79 -12.57 -9.62
N ASP A 69 16.60 -13.38 -8.59
CA ASP A 69 17.40 -13.37 -7.37
C ASP A 69 17.79 -14.80 -6.99
N GLY A 70 19.10 -15.07 -7.07
CA GLY A 70 19.66 -16.40 -6.83
C GLY A 70 19.50 -16.92 -5.39
N ASN A 71 19.02 -16.09 -4.46
CA ASN A 71 18.67 -16.53 -3.10
C ASN A 71 17.27 -17.12 -3.01
N CYS A 72 16.41 -16.90 -4.01
CA CYS A 72 15.05 -17.42 -4.08
C CYS A 72 14.99 -18.83 -4.70
N THR A 73 15.78 -19.78 -4.17
CA THR A 73 15.83 -21.16 -4.71
C THR A 73 14.68 -22.03 -4.22
N ASP A 74 14.22 -21.77 -2.99
CA ASP A 74 13.10 -22.49 -2.38
C ASP A 74 11.78 -21.81 -2.70
N ALA A 75 10.68 -22.56 -2.60
CA ALA A 75 9.34 -22.04 -2.81
C ALA A 75 9.07 -20.85 -1.88
N VAL A 76 8.74 -19.69 -2.46
CA VAL A 76 8.41 -18.49 -1.69
C VAL A 76 6.98 -18.60 -1.18
N THR A 77 6.84 -18.60 0.15
CA THR A 77 5.54 -18.70 0.84
C THR A 77 5.21 -17.49 1.69
N SER A 78 6.04 -16.45 1.66
CA SER A 78 5.84 -15.23 2.46
C SER A 78 6.30 -14.01 1.68
N TYR A 79 5.54 -12.92 1.77
CA TYR A 79 5.82 -11.67 1.08
C TYR A 79 5.73 -10.47 2.02
N LYS A 80 6.78 -9.67 2.11
CA LYS A 80 6.72 -8.37 2.76
C LYS A 80 6.12 -7.32 1.81
N TRP A 81 5.60 -6.26 2.36
CA TRP A 81 4.84 -5.23 1.66
C TRP A 81 5.01 -3.89 2.37
N HIS A 82 5.35 -2.86 1.60
CA HIS A 82 5.67 -1.53 2.12
C HIS A 82 5.20 -0.44 1.17
N ILE A 83 4.96 0.76 1.71
CA ILE A 83 4.73 1.98 0.92
C ILE A 83 6.08 2.56 0.51
N HIS A 84 6.23 2.79 -0.78
CA HIS A 84 7.39 3.36 -1.43
C HIS A 84 7.05 4.72 -2.05
N THR A 85 7.99 5.65 -2.04
CA THR A 85 7.70 7.07 -2.31
C THR A 85 7.70 7.46 -3.79
N LYS A 86 8.07 6.55 -4.69
CA LYS A 86 8.18 6.83 -6.12
C LYS A 86 7.49 5.76 -6.98
N TRP A 87 7.19 6.18 -8.21
CA TRP A 87 6.74 5.34 -9.30
C TRP A 87 7.42 5.79 -10.59
N ASN A 88 7.94 4.84 -11.36
CA ASN A 88 8.61 5.11 -12.63
C ASN A 88 8.29 4.03 -13.67
N SER A 89 6.98 3.77 -13.84
CA SER A 89 6.47 2.93 -14.91
C SER A 89 5.31 3.63 -15.62
N THR A 90 5.10 3.29 -16.88
CA THR A 90 3.91 3.70 -17.63
C THR A 90 2.70 2.83 -17.33
N LEU A 91 2.91 1.71 -16.63
CA LEU A 91 1.86 0.78 -16.19
C LEU A 91 1.35 1.18 -14.80
N THR A 92 0.28 0.53 -14.35
CA THR A 92 -0.26 0.68 -12.99
C THR A 92 0.32 -0.34 -12.02
N SER A 93 0.81 -1.47 -12.52
CA SER A 93 1.65 -2.43 -11.78
C SER A 93 2.77 -2.94 -12.66
N ASP A 94 3.86 -3.37 -12.03
CA ASP A 94 5.08 -3.81 -12.70
C ASP A 94 5.83 -4.83 -11.84
N SER A 95 6.98 -5.32 -12.33
CA SER A 95 7.75 -6.36 -11.68
C SER A 95 9.26 -6.16 -11.69
N PHE A 96 9.93 -6.86 -10.77
CA PHE A 96 11.38 -7.03 -10.74
C PHE A 96 12.15 -5.70 -10.83
N LYS A 97 12.93 -5.50 -11.91
CA LYS A 97 13.73 -4.29 -12.13
C LYS A 97 12.89 -3.01 -12.10
N GLN A 98 11.64 -3.07 -12.54
CA GLN A 98 10.74 -1.92 -12.54
C GLN A 98 10.14 -1.63 -11.16
N CYS A 99 10.34 -2.53 -10.20
CA CYS A 99 10.07 -2.30 -8.78
C CYS A 99 11.34 -1.96 -7.98
N SER A 100 12.51 -1.82 -8.65
CA SER A 100 13.78 -1.57 -7.97
C SER A 100 13.80 -0.23 -7.22
N LYS A 101 14.82 -0.04 -6.36
CA LYS A 101 15.06 1.25 -5.68
C LYS A 101 15.13 2.43 -6.64
N ALA A 102 15.69 2.28 -7.83
CA ALA A 102 15.73 3.39 -8.78
C ALA A 102 14.33 3.82 -9.29
N ALA A 103 13.40 2.85 -9.36
CA ALA A 103 12.05 3.04 -9.89
C ALA A 103 11.03 3.44 -8.81
N THR A 104 11.07 2.79 -7.65
CA THR A 104 10.10 3.02 -6.56
C THR A 104 10.68 3.74 -5.34
N ASP A 105 11.99 3.97 -5.31
CA ASP A 105 12.69 4.59 -4.19
C ASP A 105 12.59 3.75 -2.89
N ASN A 106 12.83 4.38 -1.75
CA ASN A 106 12.82 3.82 -0.42
C ASN A 106 11.42 3.87 0.23
N HIS A 107 11.32 3.31 1.44
CA HIS A 107 10.09 3.31 2.23
C HIS A 107 9.73 4.73 2.68
N TYR A 108 8.43 5.01 2.75
CA TYR A 108 7.94 6.26 3.31
C TYR A 108 8.13 6.29 4.84
N ASP A 109 8.91 7.27 5.32
CA ASP A 109 9.33 7.35 6.74
C ASP A 109 9.51 8.80 7.21
N PRO A 110 8.46 9.65 7.14
CA PRO A 110 8.58 11.08 7.47
C PRO A 110 8.97 11.34 8.93
N LEU A 111 8.71 10.37 9.81
CA LEU A 111 8.98 10.44 11.24
C LEU A 111 10.35 9.86 11.64
N ARG A 112 11.16 9.41 10.67
CA ARG A 112 12.51 8.86 10.90
C ARG A 112 12.50 7.73 11.92
N ALA A 113 11.58 6.77 11.77
CA ALA A 113 11.67 5.50 12.48
C ALA A 113 12.95 4.74 12.05
N CYS A 114 13.39 4.97 10.81
CA CYS A 114 14.70 4.60 10.28
C CYS A 114 14.90 3.10 10.20
N GLY A 115 14.01 2.40 9.51
CA GLY A 115 14.28 1.03 9.07
C GLY A 115 15.38 0.98 7.99
N PRO A 116 15.86 -0.23 7.65
CA PRO A 116 16.97 -0.41 6.71
C PRO A 116 16.72 0.14 5.30
N ALA A 117 15.47 0.42 4.96
CA ALA A 117 15.04 0.95 3.67
C ALA A 117 14.34 2.31 3.78
N SER A 118 14.46 3.02 4.92
CA SER A 118 13.95 4.39 5.09
C SER A 118 14.39 5.32 3.96
N GLU A 119 13.53 6.25 3.54
CA GLU A 119 13.90 7.33 2.62
C GLU A 119 15.05 8.20 3.16
N TYR A 120 15.24 8.22 4.49
CA TYR A 120 16.31 8.94 5.17
C TYR A 120 17.53 8.08 5.52
N ILE A 121 17.62 6.82 5.05
CA ILE A 121 18.73 5.90 5.41
C ILE A 121 20.13 6.42 5.07
N GLY A 122 20.24 7.41 4.18
CA GLY A 122 21.51 8.08 3.87
C GLY A 122 22.00 9.05 4.96
N GLU A 123 21.10 9.51 5.85
CA GLU A 123 21.42 10.37 6.98
C GLU A 123 22.19 9.57 8.07
N PRO A 124 23.27 10.11 8.66
CA PRO A 124 24.07 9.39 9.65
C PRO A 124 23.26 8.87 10.85
N ASP A 125 22.35 9.69 11.37
CA ASP A 125 21.51 9.35 12.52
C ASP A 125 20.54 8.22 12.17
N CYS A 126 19.95 8.28 10.98
CA CYS A 126 19.02 7.27 10.51
C CYS A 126 19.74 5.93 10.25
N LYS A 127 20.92 5.97 9.64
CA LYS A 127 21.78 4.80 9.45
C LYS A 127 22.21 4.15 10.77
N ALA A 128 22.47 4.95 11.81
CA ALA A 128 22.79 4.42 13.13
C ALA A 128 21.57 3.75 13.77
N LYS A 129 20.41 4.41 13.70
CA LYS A 129 19.14 3.92 14.25
C LYS A 129 18.65 2.64 13.56
N SER A 130 18.90 2.49 12.25
CA SER A 130 18.45 1.32 11.48
C SER A 130 19.07 -0.01 11.91
N LEU A 131 20.21 0.02 12.60
CA LEU A 131 20.86 -1.19 13.12
C LEU A 131 20.07 -1.85 14.26
N SER A 132 19.23 -1.08 14.94
CA SER A 132 18.36 -1.53 16.03
C SER A 132 16.88 -1.48 15.67
N TYR A 133 16.54 -1.26 14.39
CA TYR A 133 15.16 -1.21 13.94
C TYR A 133 14.51 -2.58 14.13
N ALA A 134 13.42 -2.62 14.90
CA ALA A 134 12.77 -3.85 15.32
C ALA A 134 11.24 -3.74 15.22
N CYS A 135 10.74 -3.01 14.22
CA CYS A 135 9.30 -2.91 13.99
C CYS A 135 8.69 -4.30 13.78
N ASN A 136 7.65 -4.57 14.55
CA ASN A 136 6.82 -5.76 14.56
C ASN A 136 5.47 -5.39 15.19
N PRO A 137 4.40 -6.21 15.04
CA PRO A 137 3.07 -5.84 15.52
C PRO A 137 3.00 -5.49 17.01
N ASP A 138 3.77 -6.18 17.87
CA ASP A 138 3.79 -5.90 19.31
C ASP A 138 4.44 -4.55 19.61
N SER A 139 5.60 -4.28 18.99
CA SER A 139 6.29 -3.00 19.15
C SER A 139 5.47 -1.83 18.59
N TYR A 140 4.77 -2.04 17.48
CA TYR A 140 3.90 -1.03 16.86
C TYR A 140 2.72 -0.69 17.76
N THR A 141 2.09 -1.72 18.34
CA THR A 141 0.98 -1.55 19.29
C THR A 141 1.43 -0.79 20.55
N ALA A 142 2.67 -1.00 20.99
CA ALA A 142 3.21 -0.34 22.18
C ALA A 142 3.63 1.13 21.90
N ASP A 143 4.25 1.39 20.76
CA ASP A 143 4.65 2.73 20.33
C ASP A 143 4.68 2.80 18.79
N PRO A 144 3.74 3.51 18.15
CA PRO A 144 3.66 3.56 16.69
C PRO A 144 4.85 4.28 16.04
N LEU A 145 5.64 5.07 16.80
CA LEU A 145 6.80 5.80 16.29
C LEU A 145 8.04 4.92 16.06
N VAL A 146 8.01 3.67 16.52
CA VAL A 146 9.10 2.70 16.29
C VAL A 146 9.09 2.11 14.88
N CYS A 147 7.99 2.28 14.16
CA CYS A 147 7.78 1.77 12.82
C CYS A 147 7.79 2.90 11.80
N GLU A 148 8.40 2.66 10.63
CA GLU A 148 8.23 3.56 9.50
C GLU A 148 6.73 3.60 9.14
N LYS A 149 6.19 4.77 8.80
CA LYS A 149 4.77 4.85 8.42
C LYS A 149 4.44 3.92 7.25
N GLY A 150 5.38 3.75 6.32
CA GLY A 150 5.29 2.85 5.18
C GLY A 150 5.62 1.38 5.44
N ASP A 151 6.09 0.98 6.63
CA ASP A 151 6.45 -0.41 6.94
C ASP A 151 5.22 -1.24 7.36
N LEU A 152 4.37 -1.55 6.39
CA LEU A 152 3.12 -2.27 6.64
C LEU A 152 3.35 -3.71 7.09
N SER A 153 4.41 -4.37 6.61
CA SER A 153 4.82 -5.69 7.12
C SER A 153 5.31 -5.68 8.55
N GLY A 154 6.06 -4.67 8.95
CA GLY A 154 6.45 -4.49 10.35
C GLY A 154 5.23 -4.27 11.24
N LYS A 155 4.25 -3.49 10.80
CA LYS A 155 3.03 -3.22 11.57
C LYS A 155 2.07 -4.42 11.67
N PHE A 156 1.87 -5.15 10.57
CA PHE A 156 0.77 -6.11 10.43
C PHE A 156 1.20 -7.55 10.12
N GLY A 157 2.49 -7.77 9.94
CA GLY A 157 3.04 -9.04 9.47
C GLY A 157 3.20 -9.10 7.95
N ALA A 158 4.02 -10.04 7.51
CA ALA A 158 4.13 -10.40 6.10
C ALA A 158 2.84 -11.11 5.64
N PHE A 159 2.64 -11.13 4.33
CA PHE A 159 1.65 -11.98 3.70
C PHE A 159 2.17 -13.41 3.63
N ASP A 160 1.77 -14.24 4.58
CA ASP A 160 2.03 -15.67 4.54
C ASP A 160 0.95 -16.38 3.71
N LEU A 161 1.39 -17.12 2.68
CA LEU A 161 0.48 -17.78 1.75
C LEU A 161 -0.22 -18.98 2.40
N THR A 162 -1.52 -19.08 2.18
CA THR A 162 -2.29 -20.29 2.44
C THR A 162 -2.07 -21.34 1.35
N GLN A 163 -2.64 -22.53 1.51
CA GLN A 163 -2.43 -23.66 0.58
C GLN A 163 -2.83 -23.36 -0.88
N ASP A 164 -3.76 -22.44 -1.08
CA ASP A 164 -4.24 -21.95 -2.37
C ASP A 164 -3.41 -20.78 -2.94
N SER A 165 -2.31 -20.38 -2.28
CA SER A 165 -1.46 -19.26 -2.67
C SER A 165 -2.19 -17.91 -2.72
N THR A 166 -3.23 -17.73 -1.92
CA THR A 166 -3.98 -16.47 -1.83
C THR A 166 -3.79 -15.79 -0.48
N VAL A 167 -4.13 -14.51 -0.42
CA VAL A 167 -4.18 -13.70 0.80
C VAL A 167 -5.49 -12.92 0.77
N SER A 168 -6.29 -13.07 1.81
CA SER A 168 -7.49 -12.26 2.05
C SER A 168 -7.49 -11.81 3.50
N ALA A 169 -7.26 -10.52 3.71
CA ALA A 169 -7.09 -9.96 5.04
C ALA A 169 -7.46 -8.48 5.09
N GLN A 170 -7.81 -8.03 6.29
CA GLN A 170 -8.18 -6.64 6.57
C GLN A 170 -7.54 -6.20 7.89
N TRP A 171 -7.04 -4.97 7.90
CA TRP A 171 -6.46 -4.33 9.08
C TRP A 171 -6.99 -2.91 9.22
N THR A 172 -6.95 -2.40 10.45
CA THR A 172 -7.11 -0.97 10.72
C THR A 172 -5.77 -0.44 11.18
N ASP A 173 -5.22 0.55 10.47
CA ASP A 173 -4.05 1.29 10.88
C ASP A 173 -4.49 2.65 11.42
N GLU A 174 -4.33 2.90 12.72
CA GLU A 174 -4.65 4.20 13.35
C GLU A 174 -3.57 5.28 13.08
N HIS A 175 -2.40 4.87 12.60
CA HIS A 175 -1.26 5.74 12.27
C HIS A 175 -0.75 5.50 10.84
N TYR A 176 -1.69 5.27 9.92
CA TYR A 176 -1.42 5.30 8.48
C TYR A 176 -0.98 6.72 8.06
N PRO A 177 -0.20 6.89 6.97
CA PRO A 177 0.01 8.21 6.39
C PRO A 177 -1.30 8.96 6.16
N LEU A 178 -1.34 10.26 6.41
CA LEU A 178 -2.51 11.11 6.15
C LEU A 178 -2.84 11.13 4.65
N PRO A 179 -4.11 11.37 4.27
CA PRO A 179 -4.47 11.61 2.87
C PRO A 179 -3.63 12.71 2.22
N SER A 180 -3.36 13.80 2.95
CA SER A 180 -2.53 14.93 2.50
C SER A 180 -1.05 14.60 2.31
N GLU A 181 -0.57 13.48 2.87
CA GLU A 181 0.80 12.98 2.66
C GLU A 181 0.91 12.17 1.34
N ASN A 182 -0.20 11.65 0.81
CA ASN A 182 -0.17 10.81 -0.40
C ASN A 182 0.25 11.61 -1.63
N THR A 183 0.91 10.92 -2.55
CA THR A 183 1.30 11.49 -3.85
C THR A 183 0.89 10.55 -4.98
N ALA A 184 0.74 11.10 -6.18
CA ALA A 184 0.43 10.30 -7.38
C ALA A 184 1.55 9.31 -7.77
N THR A 185 2.71 9.36 -7.08
CA THR A 185 3.84 8.47 -7.31
C THR A 185 4.03 7.45 -6.20
N TRP A 186 3.22 7.45 -5.15
CA TRP A 186 3.34 6.40 -4.13
C TRP A 186 2.95 5.03 -4.68
N SER A 187 3.71 4.03 -4.28
CA SER A 187 3.50 2.64 -4.67
C SER A 187 3.53 1.72 -3.48
N ILE A 188 2.85 0.58 -3.57
CA ILE A 188 3.10 -0.56 -2.70
C ILE A 188 4.01 -1.53 -3.45
N VAL A 189 5.09 -1.97 -2.80
CA VAL A 189 6.02 -2.96 -3.33
C VAL A 189 5.91 -4.23 -2.50
N LEU A 190 5.78 -5.36 -3.20
CA LEU A 190 5.81 -6.70 -2.63
C LEU A 190 7.22 -7.28 -2.75
N HIS A 191 7.70 -7.87 -1.66
CA HIS A 191 9.01 -8.45 -1.55
C HIS A 191 8.89 -9.94 -1.22
N ALA A 192 9.42 -10.80 -2.08
CA ALA A 192 9.50 -12.23 -1.79
C ALA A 192 10.45 -12.47 -0.61
N VAL A 193 10.08 -13.28 0.38
CA VAL A 193 10.97 -13.65 1.49
C VAL A 193 11.78 -14.88 1.09
N CYS A 194 13.05 -14.67 0.75
CA CYS A 194 13.98 -15.69 0.28
C CYS A 194 15.12 -15.88 1.31
N GLY A 195 14.77 -16.49 2.44
CA GLY A 195 15.66 -16.56 3.60
C GLY A 195 15.85 -15.20 4.27
N LYS A 196 17.06 -14.64 4.18
CA LYS A 196 17.35 -13.28 4.69
C LYS A 196 17.15 -12.19 3.65
N GLU A 197 17.08 -12.56 2.38
CA GLU A 197 16.92 -11.62 1.28
C GLU A 197 15.44 -11.39 1.00
N THR A 198 15.11 -10.14 0.67
CA THR A 198 13.72 -9.74 0.37
C THR A 198 13.64 -8.94 -0.93
N PRO A 199 13.92 -9.56 -2.10
CA PRO A 199 13.89 -8.88 -3.39
C PRO A 199 12.51 -8.32 -3.72
N ARG A 200 12.47 -7.17 -4.39
CA ARG A 200 11.25 -6.50 -4.87
C ARG A 200 10.74 -7.20 -6.13
N ILE A 201 9.61 -7.90 -6.05
CA ILE A 201 9.13 -8.76 -7.14
C ILE A 201 7.97 -8.16 -7.93
N ALA A 202 7.10 -7.43 -7.25
CA ALA A 202 5.89 -6.84 -7.82
C ALA A 202 5.61 -5.50 -7.14
N CYS A 203 5.01 -4.56 -7.85
CA CYS A 203 4.68 -3.25 -7.32
C CYS A 203 3.49 -2.65 -8.05
N ALA A 204 2.73 -1.79 -7.38
CA ALA A 204 1.60 -1.09 -7.95
C ALA A 204 1.56 0.36 -7.46
N VAL A 205 1.18 1.30 -8.33
CA VAL A 205 0.97 2.70 -7.97
C VAL A 205 -0.42 2.90 -7.39
N GLY A 206 -0.53 3.76 -6.38
CA GLY A 206 -1.81 4.12 -5.78
C GLY A 206 -2.66 4.95 -6.75
N ARG A 207 -3.93 4.58 -6.90
CA ARG A 207 -4.94 5.36 -7.62
C ARG A 207 -6.02 5.76 -6.64
N GLU A 208 -6.35 7.05 -6.61
CA GLU A 208 -7.52 7.51 -5.85
C GLU A 208 -8.78 6.82 -6.40
N GLU A 209 -9.54 6.19 -5.52
CA GLU A 209 -10.87 5.68 -5.85
C GLU A 209 -11.84 6.84 -5.65
N HIS A 210 -12.33 7.40 -6.74
CA HIS A 210 -13.47 8.30 -6.66
C HIS A 210 -14.70 7.47 -6.35
N ASP A 211 -15.38 7.77 -5.25
CA ASP A 211 -16.71 7.25 -4.93
C ASP A 211 -17.61 7.52 -6.15
N TYR A 212 -17.78 6.52 -7.02
CA TYR A 212 -18.86 6.54 -8.01
C TYR A 212 -20.15 6.33 -7.22
N ASP A 213 -20.76 7.45 -6.82
CA ASP A 213 -22.13 7.49 -6.33
C ASP A 213 -23.03 6.75 -7.33
N ASP A 214 -23.63 5.65 -6.88
CA ASP A 214 -24.61 4.94 -7.69
C ASP A 214 -25.85 5.84 -7.82
N GLY A 215 -26.13 6.28 -9.04
CA GLY A 215 -27.42 6.90 -9.37
C GLY A 215 -27.36 8.28 -10.02
N LYS A 216 -27.47 8.25 -11.36
CA LYS A 216 -27.83 9.35 -12.29
C LYS A 216 -26.65 10.28 -12.61
N ASP A 217 -26.27 10.53 -13.85
CA ASP A 217 -27.04 10.66 -15.08
C ASP A 217 -26.09 10.37 -16.26
N HIS A 218 -26.49 9.51 -17.20
CA HIS A 218 -25.76 9.39 -18.46
C HIS A 218 -25.94 10.71 -19.23
N PRO A 219 -24.88 11.46 -19.60
CA PRO A 219 -25.04 12.49 -20.60
C PRO A 219 -25.37 11.80 -21.92
N LYS A 220 -26.62 11.95 -22.37
CA LYS A 220 -26.99 11.63 -23.75
C LYS A 220 -26.15 12.51 -24.67
N CYS A 221 -25.25 11.88 -25.42
CA CYS A 221 -24.67 12.51 -26.59
C CYS A 221 -25.82 12.90 -27.54
N TYR A 222 -25.95 14.19 -27.81
CA TYR A 222 -26.66 14.72 -28.99
C TYR A 222 -25.64 14.97 -30.09
#